data_AF-A0A8B4H8I5-F1
#
_entry.id   AF-A0A8B4H8I5-F1
#
_cell.length_a   1.000
_cell.length_b   1.000
_cell.length_c   1.000
_cell.angle_alpha   90.00
_cell.angle_beta   90.00
_cell.angle_gamma   90.00
#
_symmetry.space_group_name_H-M   'P 1'
#
loop_
_entity.id
_entity.type
_entity.pdbx_description
1 polymer ?
#
loop_
_entity_poly.entity_id
_entity_poly.type
_entity_poly.pdbx_seq_one_letter_code
_entity_poly.pdbx_strand_id
1 'polypeptide(L)'
;MEWRMVMRRCPTKWMTIVGDTAQTGSPAGVDSWAETLGPFVGDRFVTHRLSVNYRTPARIMAVAERVLGLFAPDAPVGVALRGGDDGVVRFCAAGTDPWAVLPREEGRLGVVIVADSRKGETPGVLGVSDVKGLEFDDVVVVDPLVIVDDSPQGYQDLFVALTRATRSLVVIGELPG
;
A
#
# COMPACT_ATOMS: atom_id res chain seq x y z
N MET A 1 -17.58 -10.25 10.45
CA MET A 1 -17.71 -11.52 11.23
C MET A 1 -16.46 -11.81 12.06
N GLU A 2 -15.27 -11.51 11.55
CA GLU A 2 -13.97 -11.83 12.19
C GLU A 2 -13.77 -11.15 13.55
N TRP A 3 -14.14 -9.88 13.71
CA TRP A 3 -14.05 -9.19 15.01
C TRP A 3 -14.82 -9.90 16.13
N ARG A 4 -15.97 -10.51 15.85
CA ARG A 4 -16.70 -11.33 16.84
C ARG A 4 -15.89 -12.54 17.25
N MET A 5 -15.16 -13.16 16.32
CA MET A 5 -14.26 -14.29 16.60
C MET A 5 -13.09 -13.85 17.49
N VAL A 6 -12.43 -12.74 17.14
CA VAL A 6 -11.31 -12.18 17.91
C VAL A 6 -11.75 -11.88 19.35
N MET A 7 -12.88 -11.20 19.51
CA MET A 7 -13.40 -10.81 20.83
C MET A 7 -13.84 -12.01 21.67
N ARG A 8 -14.32 -13.10 21.04
CA ARG A 8 -14.59 -14.36 21.74
C ARG A 8 -13.30 -15.04 22.22
N ARG A 9 -12.20 -14.90 21.47
CA ARG A 9 -10.92 -15.54 21.77
C ARG A 9 -10.03 -14.72 22.71
N CYS A 10 -10.31 -13.43 22.87
CA CYS A 10 -9.72 -12.55 23.88
C CYS A 10 -10.84 -11.97 24.79
N PRO A 11 -11.35 -12.74 25.78
CA PRO A 11 -12.46 -12.31 26.63
C PRO A 11 -12.17 -11.06 27.46
N THR A 12 -10.90 -10.85 27.84
CA THR A 12 -10.44 -9.64 28.53
C THR A 12 -10.48 -8.41 27.63
N LYS A 13 -10.46 -8.60 26.30
CA LYS A 13 -10.38 -7.56 25.28
C LYS A 13 -9.11 -6.70 25.38
N TRP A 14 -8.04 -7.28 25.95
CA TRP A 14 -6.72 -6.67 26.02
C TRP A 14 -5.90 -7.17 24.83
N MET A 15 -5.72 -6.28 23.85
CA MET A 15 -4.99 -6.57 22.63
C MET A 15 -4.41 -5.29 22.03
N THR A 16 -3.35 -5.43 21.25
CA THR A 16 -2.81 -4.36 20.43
C THR A 16 -3.19 -4.62 18.99
N ILE A 17 -3.98 -3.72 18.42
CA ILE A 17 -4.38 -3.77 17.01
C ILE A 17 -3.49 -2.80 16.25
N VAL A 18 -2.92 -3.27 15.14
CA VAL A 18 -2.08 -2.46 14.26
C VAL A 18 -2.68 -2.51 12.87
N GLY A 19 -2.73 -1.36 12.20
CA GLY A 19 -3.19 -1.25 10.84
C GLY A 19 -3.28 0.19 10.40
N ASP A 20 -3.51 0.37 9.11
CA ASP A 20 -3.73 1.65 8.45
C ASP A 20 -5.01 1.50 7.63
N THR A 21 -6.01 2.33 7.92
CA THR A 21 -7.32 2.26 7.26
C THR A 21 -7.21 2.58 5.77
N ALA A 22 -6.22 3.38 5.36
CA ALA A 22 -5.95 3.68 3.95
C ALA A 22 -5.36 2.49 3.17
N GLN A 23 -4.84 1.45 3.85
CA GLN A 23 -4.30 0.22 3.24
C GLN A 23 -5.31 -0.94 3.28
N THR A 24 -6.60 -0.61 3.41
CA THR A 24 -7.68 -1.58 3.47
C THR A 24 -8.09 -2.01 2.07
N GLY A 25 -7.79 -3.26 1.70
CA GLY A 25 -8.11 -3.85 0.38
C GLY A 25 -9.24 -4.87 0.42
N SER A 26 -10.11 -4.81 1.44
CA SER A 26 -11.28 -5.69 1.56
C SER A 26 -12.55 -4.84 1.66
N PRO A 27 -13.64 -5.20 0.94
CA PRO A 27 -14.92 -4.50 1.07
C PRO A 27 -15.54 -4.59 2.47
N ALA A 28 -15.12 -5.57 3.28
CA ALA A 28 -15.54 -5.72 4.69
C ALA A 28 -14.54 -5.08 5.67
N GLY A 29 -13.64 -4.26 5.14
CA GLY A 29 -12.55 -3.62 5.86
C GLY A 29 -13.01 -2.49 6.79
N VAL A 30 -12.04 -1.83 7.41
CA VAL A 30 -12.27 -0.87 8.48
C VAL A 30 -12.04 0.54 7.96
N ASP A 31 -13.13 1.30 7.80
CA ASP A 31 -13.05 2.73 7.49
C ASP A 31 -12.80 3.57 8.76
N SER A 32 -13.29 3.08 9.90
CA SER A 32 -13.11 3.70 11.22
C SER A 32 -12.90 2.64 12.31
N TRP A 33 -11.79 2.79 13.04
CA TRP A 33 -11.51 1.97 14.23
C TRP A 33 -12.58 2.13 15.30
N ALA A 34 -13.10 3.36 15.49
CA ALA A 34 -14.11 3.64 16.50
C ALA A 34 -15.43 2.92 16.20
N GLU A 35 -15.88 2.97 14.95
CA GLU A 35 -17.11 2.29 14.52
C GLU A 35 -16.94 0.76 14.56
N THR A 36 -15.77 0.27 14.18
CA THR A 36 -15.46 -1.16 14.16
C THR A 36 -15.38 -1.77 15.56
N LEU A 37 -14.71 -1.08 16.49
CA LEU A 37 -14.44 -1.59 17.83
C LEU A 37 -15.53 -1.23 18.85
N GLY A 38 -16.24 -0.11 18.64
CA GLY A 38 -17.31 0.39 19.51
C GLY A 38 -18.31 -0.67 19.97
N PRO A 39 -18.84 -1.53 19.07
CA PRO A 39 -19.76 -2.62 19.46
C PRO A 39 -19.20 -3.61 20.48
N PHE A 40 -17.88 -3.70 20.64
CA PHE A 40 -17.22 -4.67 21.51
C PHE A 40 -16.60 -4.06 22.75
N VAL A 41 -16.04 -2.86 22.64
CA VAL A 41 -15.28 -2.22 23.72
C VAL A 41 -15.85 -0.87 24.16
N GLY A 42 -16.81 -0.31 23.44
CA GLY A 42 -17.26 1.08 23.63
C GLY A 42 -16.13 2.05 23.29
N ASP A 43 -15.87 2.99 24.19
CA ASP A 43 -14.79 3.98 24.15
C ASP A 43 -13.50 3.49 24.85
N ARG A 44 -13.45 2.24 25.33
CA ARG A 44 -12.33 1.69 26.09
C ARG A 44 -11.16 1.24 25.19
N PHE A 45 -10.72 2.12 24.31
CA PHE A 45 -9.51 1.95 23.51
C PHE A 45 -8.84 3.31 23.30
N VAL A 46 -7.52 3.28 23.08
CA VAL A 46 -6.74 4.47 22.76
C VAL A 46 -6.07 4.24 21.42
N THR A 47 -6.12 5.24 20.55
CA THR A 47 -5.43 5.22 19.27
C THR A 47 -4.14 6.01 19.38
N HIS A 48 -3.01 5.33 19.14
CA HIS A 48 -1.71 5.97 18.98
C HIS A 48 -1.31 5.94 17.51
N ARG A 49 -1.04 7.11 16.94
CA ARG A 49 -0.61 7.25 15.55
C ARG A 49 0.91 7.34 15.46
N LEU A 50 1.50 6.53 14.58
CA LEU A 50 2.90 6.66 14.20
C LEU A 50 2.99 7.62 13.00
N SER A 51 3.48 8.83 13.22
CA SER A 51 3.50 9.89 12.21
C SER A 51 4.81 9.99 11.43
N VAL A 52 5.78 9.13 11.70
CA VAL A 52 7.12 9.20 11.11
C VAL A 52 7.35 7.99 10.22
N ASN A 53 7.56 8.23 8.93
CA ASN A 53 7.95 7.20 7.97
C ASN A 53 9.46 7.21 7.80
N TYR A 54 10.11 6.10 8.14
CA TYR A 54 11.55 5.93 7.97
C TYR A 54 11.92 4.91 6.88
N ARG A 55 10.92 4.22 6.29
CA ARG A 55 11.13 3.12 5.35
C ARG A 55 11.05 3.58 3.91
N THR A 56 9.99 4.31 3.58
CA THR A 56 9.75 4.81 2.22
C THR A 56 10.29 6.25 2.09
N PRO A 57 11.16 6.51 1.10
CA PRO A 57 11.64 7.85 0.79
C PRO A 57 10.53 8.84 0.45
N ALA A 58 10.75 10.12 0.78
CA ALA A 58 9.80 11.21 0.55
C ALA A 58 9.37 11.34 -0.93
N ARG A 59 10.27 11.08 -1.88
CA ARG A 59 9.95 11.13 -3.32
C ARG A 59 8.93 10.08 -3.74
N ILE A 60 9.03 8.88 -3.19
CA ILE A 60 8.08 7.79 -3.46
C ILE A 60 6.75 8.10 -2.76
N MET A 61 6.81 8.55 -1.50
CA MET A 61 5.60 8.96 -0.77
C MET A 61 4.85 10.09 -1.49
N ALA A 62 5.53 11.06 -2.08
CA ALA A 62 4.87 12.11 -2.87
C ALA A 62 4.08 11.59 -4.08
N VAL A 63 4.41 10.40 -4.62
CA VAL A 63 3.59 9.73 -5.63
C VAL A 63 2.38 9.07 -5.01
N ALA A 64 2.60 8.29 -3.95
CA ALA A 64 1.53 7.60 -3.24
C ALA A 64 0.50 8.57 -2.61
N GLU A 65 0.94 9.71 -2.09
CA GLU A 65 0.10 10.75 -1.48
C GLU A 65 -0.84 11.42 -2.49
N ARG A 66 -0.44 11.52 -3.77
CA ARG A 66 -1.36 11.98 -4.82
C ARG A 66 -2.53 11.02 -4.98
N VAL A 67 -2.25 9.71 -5.00
CA VAL A 67 -3.28 8.67 -5.07
C VAL A 67 -4.12 8.65 -3.79
N LEU A 68 -3.49 8.79 -2.61
CA LEU A 68 -4.17 8.88 -1.33
C LEU A 68 -5.20 10.01 -1.30
N GLY A 69 -4.84 11.18 -1.86
CA GLY A 69 -5.73 12.34 -1.93
C GLY A 69 -7.01 12.11 -2.74
N LEU A 70 -7.04 11.12 -3.63
CA LEU A 70 -8.21 10.81 -4.47
C LEU A 70 -9.32 10.07 -3.72
N PHE A 71 -8.98 9.28 -2.69
CA PHE A 71 -9.96 8.46 -1.96
C PHE A 71 -10.01 8.71 -0.46
N ALA A 72 -8.96 9.31 0.12
CA ALA A 72 -8.89 9.62 1.54
C ALA A 72 -8.17 10.97 1.78
N PRO A 73 -8.76 12.10 1.33
CA PRO A 73 -8.14 13.42 1.41
C PRO A 73 -7.85 13.90 2.85
N ASP A 74 -8.64 13.44 3.82
CA ASP A 74 -8.47 13.77 5.23
C ASP A 74 -7.52 12.80 5.97
N ALA A 75 -6.96 11.81 5.26
CA ALA A 75 -6.03 10.88 5.87
C ALA A 75 -4.76 11.60 6.33
N PRO A 76 -4.30 11.37 7.57
CA PRO A 76 -3.10 12.02 8.06
C PRO A 76 -1.86 11.47 7.36
N VAL A 77 -1.14 12.35 6.67
CA VAL A 77 0.12 12.02 6.01
C VAL A 77 1.27 11.98 7.02
N GLY A 78 2.10 10.93 6.95
CA GLY A 78 3.29 10.79 7.77
C GLY A 78 4.47 11.62 7.23
N VAL A 79 5.35 12.07 8.11
CA VAL A 79 6.59 12.76 7.74
C VAL A 79 7.66 11.73 7.38
N ALA A 80 8.10 11.72 6.12
CA ALA A 80 9.21 10.89 5.68
C ALA A 80 10.56 11.46 6.17
N LEU A 81 11.32 10.68 6.94
CA LEU A 81 12.67 11.05 7.39
C LEU A 81 13.70 11.02 6.25
N ARG A 82 13.48 10.13 5.27
CA ARG A 82 14.35 9.94 4.11
C ARG A 82 13.98 10.95 3.03
N GLY A 83 14.52 12.16 3.13
CA GLY A 83 14.26 13.28 2.21
C GLY A 83 15.40 13.58 1.22
N GLY A 84 15.25 14.66 0.45
CA GLY A 84 16.28 15.16 -0.48
C GLY A 84 16.40 14.31 -1.75
N ASP A 85 17.61 13.81 -2.03
CA ASP A 85 17.93 12.95 -3.18
C ASP A 85 17.63 11.46 -2.95
N ASP A 86 17.19 11.11 -1.75
CA ASP A 86 16.85 9.73 -1.42
C ASP A 86 15.53 9.30 -2.10
N GLY A 87 15.52 8.05 -2.57
CA GLY A 87 14.45 7.52 -3.41
C GLY A 87 14.58 7.91 -4.88
N VAL A 88 14.45 6.93 -5.76
CA VAL A 88 14.37 7.14 -7.22
C VAL A 88 12.95 6.88 -7.68
N VAL A 89 12.36 7.82 -8.42
CA VAL A 89 11.05 7.66 -9.06
C VAL A 89 11.21 7.85 -10.57
N ARG A 90 10.69 6.91 -11.36
CA ARG A 90 10.66 7.02 -12.83
C ARG A 90 9.26 6.71 -13.37
N PHE A 91 8.91 7.39 -14.45
CA PHE A 91 7.69 7.14 -15.21
C PHE A 91 8.08 6.65 -16.59
N CYS A 92 7.46 5.55 -17.02
CA CYS A 92 7.67 4.93 -18.32
C CYS A 92 6.34 4.80 -19.06
N ALA A 93 6.41 4.80 -20.40
CA ALA A 93 5.22 4.67 -21.24
C ALA A 93 4.58 3.29 -21.08
N ALA A 94 3.26 3.20 -21.24
CA ALA A 94 2.54 1.94 -21.27
C ALA A 94 3.15 0.97 -22.31
N GLY A 95 3.17 -0.32 -21.99
CA GLY A 95 3.79 -1.36 -22.83
C GLY A 95 5.32 -1.46 -22.73
N THR A 96 5.98 -0.65 -21.90
CA THR A 96 7.40 -0.84 -21.57
C THR A 96 7.59 -2.19 -20.86
N ASP A 97 8.61 -2.97 -21.24
CA ASP A 97 8.96 -4.22 -20.55
C ASP A 97 9.36 -3.92 -19.09
N PRO A 98 8.62 -4.41 -18.08
CA PRO A 98 8.91 -4.13 -16.68
C PRO A 98 10.27 -4.68 -16.24
N TRP A 99 10.73 -5.80 -16.81
CA TRP A 99 12.02 -6.39 -16.45
C TRP A 99 13.20 -5.64 -17.08
N ALA A 100 12.97 -4.85 -18.12
CA ALA A 100 14.01 -4.00 -18.71
C ALA A 100 14.29 -2.76 -17.84
N VAL A 101 13.28 -2.29 -17.10
CA VAL A 101 13.38 -1.06 -16.28
C VAL A 101 13.55 -1.30 -14.79
N LEU A 102 13.34 -2.53 -14.32
CA LEU A 102 13.64 -2.93 -12.94
C LEU A 102 15.16 -2.82 -12.69
N PRO A 103 15.62 -2.04 -11.69
CA PRO A 103 17.02 -1.96 -11.32
C PRO A 103 17.60 -3.35 -10.97
N ARG A 104 18.81 -3.63 -11.48
CA ARG A 104 19.54 -4.89 -11.23
C ARG A 104 20.82 -4.63 -10.45
N GLU A 105 20.66 -4.20 -9.22
CA GLU A 105 21.76 -4.01 -8.28
C GLU A 105 21.91 -5.24 -7.37
N GLU A 106 23.15 -5.69 -7.17
CA GLU A 106 23.44 -6.86 -6.34
C GLU A 106 23.00 -6.62 -4.89
N GLY A 107 22.34 -7.62 -4.30
CA GLY A 107 21.85 -7.55 -2.92
C GLY A 107 20.57 -6.73 -2.72
N ARG A 108 19.93 -6.25 -3.81
CA ARG A 108 18.62 -5.58 -3.76
C ARG A 108 17.50 -6.49 -4.24
N LEU A 109 16.37 -6.45 -3.54
CA LEU A 109 15.18 -7.21 -3.92
C LEU A 109 14.25 -6.35 -4.79
N GLY A 110 14.13 -6.74 -6.05
CA GLY A 110 13.24 -6.10 -7.02
C GLY A 110 11.95 -6.89 -7.25
N VAL A 111 10.84 -6.19 -7.48
CA VAL A 111 9.53 -6.79 -7.79
C VAL A 111 8.80 -6.01 -8.87
N VAL A 112 7.99 -6.73 -9.65
CA VAL A 112 7.02 -6.16 -10.59
C VAL A 112 5.62 -6.46 -10.05
N ILE A 113 4.84 -5.40 -9.86
CA ILE A 113 3.48 -5.43 -9.29
C ILE A 113 2.48 -5.08 -10.39
N VAL A 114 1.47 -5.92 -10.53
CA VAL A 114 0.36 -5.78 -11.47
C VAL A 114 -0.99 -5.89 -10.73
N ALA A 115 -2.08 -5.63 -11.44
CA ALA A 115 -3.42 -5.98 -10.97
C ALA A 115 -3.51 -7.49 -10.66
N ASP A 116 -4.30 -7.88 -9.66
CA ASP A 116 -4.41 -9.28 -9.24
C ASP A 116 -4.97 -10.15 -10.39
N SER A 117 -5.88 -9.62 -11.21
CA SER A 117 -6.39 -10.31 -12.41
C SER A 117 -5.34 -10.60 -13.48
N ARG A 118 -4.23 -9.85 -13.51
CA ARG A 118 -3.12 -10.04 -14.46
C ARG A 118 -1.98 -10.89 -13.93
N LYS A 119 -2.10 -11.34 -12.68
CA LYS A 119 -1.11 -12.24 -12.08
C LYS A 119 -0.98 -13.51 -12.93
N GLY A 120 0.26 -13.85 -13.27
CA GLY A 120 0.59 -15.05 -14.04
C GLY A 120 0.54 -14.89 -15.57
N GLU A 121 0.10 -13.73 -16.09
CA GLU A 121 0.25 -13.41 -17.52
C GLU A 121 1.73 -13.30 -17.93
N THR A 122 2.55 -12.76 -17.02
CA THR A 122 4.00 -12.68 -17.15
C THR A 122 4.67 -13.45 -16.01
N PRO A 123 5.67 -14.31 -16.28
CA PRO A 123 6.39 -15.02 -15.23
C PRO A 123 7.04 -14.06 -14.22
N GLY A 124 6.88 -14.36 -12.92
CA GLY A 124 7.57 -13.66 -11.84
C GLY A 124 6.95 -12.33 -11.40
N VAL A 125 5.85 -11.88 -12.01
CA VAL A 125 5.08 -10.71 -11.52
C VAL A 125 4.18 -11.12 -10.35
N LEU A 126 3.94 -10.19 -9.44
CA LEU A 126 3.06 -10.38 -8.29
C LEU A 126 1.82 -9.49 -8.40
N GLY A 127 0.69 -10.00 -7.90
CA GLY A 127 -0.50 -9.19 -7.71
C GLY A 127 -0.39 -8.31 -6.47
N VAL A 128 -1.24 -7.29 -6.34
CA VAL A 128 -1.26 -6.41 -5.17
C VAL A 128 -1.52 -7.21 -3.87
N SER A 129 -2.38 -8.22 -3.92
CA SER A 129 -2.70 -9.07 -2.78
C SER A 129 -1.49 -9.87 -2.26
N ASP A 130 -0.54 -10.21 -3.14
CA ASP A 130 0.66 -10.98 -2.79
C ASP A 130 1.71 -10.13 -2.05
N VAL A 131 1.75 -8.83 -2.32
CA VAL A 131 2.77 -7.91 -1.78
C VAL A 131 2.32 -7.18 -0.52
N LYS A 132 1.05 -7.35 -0.12
CA LYS A 132 0.49 -6.68 1.05
C LYS A 132 1.26 -7.09 2.32
N GLY A 133 1.80 -6.08 3.01
CA GLY A 133 2.61 -6.30 4.22
C GLY A 133 4.07 -6.68 3.95
N LEU A 134 4.48 -6.76 2.68
CA LEU A 134 5.88 -6.94 2.27
C LEU A 134 6.51 -5.60 1.89
N GLU A 135 7.83 -5.56 1.79
CA GLU A 135 8.60 -4.39 1.36
C GLU A 135 9.73 -4.86 0.42
N PHE A 136 10.06 -4.04 -0.57
CA PHE A 136 11.06 -4.32 -1.60
C PHE A 136 11.98 -3.12 -1.78
N ASP A 137 13.22 -3.35 -2.20
CA ASP A 137 14.14 -2.26 -2.54
C ASP A 137 13.64 -1.52 -3.77
N ASP A 138 13.27 -2.30 -4.80
CA ASP A 138 12.92 -1.82 -6.11
C ASP A 138 11.55 -2.32 -6.53
N VAL A 139 10.66 -1.41 -6.89
CA VAL A 139 9.30 -1.75 -7.31
C VAL A 139 9.02 -1.18 -8.69
N VAL A 140 8.50 -2.00 -9.58
CA VAL A 140 7.85 -1.56 -10.81
C VAL A 140 6.34 -1.79 -10.67
N VAL A 141 5.54 -0.73 -10.73
CA VAL A 141 4.07 -0.84 -10.79
C VAL A 141 3.65 -0.68 -12.25
N VAL A 142 2.88 -1.63 -12.77
CA VAL A 142 2.45 -1.66 -14.18
C VAL A 142 0.95 -1.40 -14.29
N ASP A 143 0.58 -0.55 -15.25
CA ASP A 143 -0.78 -0.14 -15.59
C ASP A 143 -1.63 0.23 -14.35
N PRO A 144 -1.31 1.33 -13.64
CA PRO A 144 -2.00 1.73 -12.41
C PRO A 144 -3.53 1.82 -12.54
N LEU A 145 -4.06 2.30 -13.67
CA LEU A 145 -5.51 2.36 -13.90
C LEU A 145 -6.15 0.98 -13.90
N VAL A 146 -5.45 -0.06 -14.39
CA VAL A 146 -5.96 -1.44 -14.36
C VAL A 146 -6.01 -1.95 -12.92
N ILE A 147 -5.03 -1.60 -12.08
CA ILE A 147 -5.07 -1.92 -10.63
C ILE A 147 -6.29 -1.26 -9.98
N VAL A 148 -6.58 0.00 -10.33
CA VAL A 148 -7.74 0.72 -9.81
C VAL A 148 -9.06 0.07 -10.25
N ASP A 149 -9.15 -0.38 -11.49
CA ASP A 149 -10.36 -0.98 -12.05
C ASP A 149 -10.58 -2.44 -11.60
N ASP A 150 -9.54 -3.12 -11.08
CA ASP A 150 -9.58 -4.54 -10.70
C ASP A 150 -10.42 -4.80 -9.43
N SER A 151 -10.66 -3.77 -8.63
CA SER A 151 -11.17 -3.89 -7.27
C SER A 151 -12.02 -2.67 -6.89
N PRO A 152 -13.13 -2.85 -6.14
CA PRO A 152 -13.85 -1.72 -5.54
C PRO A 152 -12.99 -0.86 -4.58
N GLN A 153 -11.88 -1.40 -4.07
CA GLN A 153 -10.87 -0.70 -3.29
C GLN A 153 -9.59 -0.43 -4.11
N GLY A 154 -9.70 -0.33 -5.43
CA GLY A 154 -8.54 -0.28 -6.32
C GLY A 154 -7.61 0.91 -6.09
N TYR A 155 -8.11 2.05 -5.58
CA TYR A 155 -7.25 3.16 -5.16
C TYR A 155 -6.39 2.81 -3.93
N GLN A 156 -6.97 2.11 -2.94
CA GLN A 156 -6.22 1.57 -1.80
C GLN A 156 -5.18 0.55 -2.27
N ASP A 157 -5.55 -0.31 -3.22
CA ASP A 157 -4.67 -1.34 -3.77
C ASP A 157 -3.48 -0.70 -4.51
N LEU A 158 -3.73 0.33 -5.34
CA LEU A 158 -2.67 1.12 -5.96
C LEU A 158 -1.79 1.82 -4.92
N PHE A 159 -2.38 2.42 -3.88
CA PHE A 159 -1.62 3.03 -2.79
C PHE A 159 -0.73 2.00 -2.07
N VAL A 160 -1.23 0.80 -1.81
CA VAL A 160 -0.44 -0.32 -1.26
C VAL A 160 0.71 -0.66 -2.19
N ALA A 161 0.48 -0.83 -3.49
CA ALA A 161 1.50 -1.17 -4.48
C ALA A 161 2.63 -0.13 -4.53
N LEU A 162 2.29 1.16 -4.59
CA LEU A 162 3.26 2.26 -4.65
C LEU A 162 4.12 2.37 -3.37
N THR A 163 3.53 2.03 -2.21
CA THR A 163 4.23 2.12 -0.91
C THR A 163 5.07 0.89 -0.57
N ARG A 164 5.14 -0.12 -1.44
CA ARG A 164 6.02 -1.29 -1.22
C ARG A 164 7.50 -0.99 -1.45
N ALA A 165 7.82 0.14 -2.08
CA ALA A 165 9.19 0.52 -2.44
C ALA A 165 9.93 1.20 -1.28
N THR A 166 11.18 0.79 -1.05
CA THR A 166 12.07 1.39 -0.05
C THR A 166 13.28 2.11 -0.67
N ARG A 167 13.59 1.90 -1.95
CA ARG A 167 14.68 2.61 -2.64
C ARG A 167 14.30 3.16 -4.01
N SER A 168 13.62 2.41 -4.85
CA SER A 168 13.14 2.92 -6.13
C SER A 168 11.73 2.47 -6.49
N LEU A 169 11.04 3.35 -7.19
CA LEU A 169 9.73 3.13 -7.78
C LEU A 169 9.79 3.48 -9.26
N VAL A 170 9.37 2.55 -10.11
CA VAL A 170 9.07 2.79 -11.52
C VAL A 170 7.57 2.59 -11.73
N VAL A 171 6.93 3.54 -12.39
CA VAL A 171 5.53 3.41 -12.79
C VAL A 171 5.48 3.31 -14.32
N ILE A 172 4.88 2.23 -14.83
CA ILE A 172 4.67 2.00 -16.26
C ILE A 172 3.20 2.26 -16.56
N GLY A 173 2.92 3.25 -17.41
CA GLY A 173 1.56 3.67 -17.73
C GLY A 173 1.10 4.89 -16.94
N GLU A 174 -0.19 5.19 -17.06
CA GLU A 174 -0.81 6.40 -16.52
C GLU A 174 -1.21 6.21 -15.05
N LEU A 175 -0.95 7.24 -14.23
CA LEU A 175 -1.48 7.33 -12.87
C LEU A 175 -2.87 7.96 -12.88
N PRO A 176 -3.79 7.56 -11.98
CA PRO A 176 -5.04 8.27 -11.81
C PRO A 176 -4.79 9.72 -11.37
N GLY A 177 -5.57 10.65 -11.93
CA GLY A 177 -5.44 12.10 -11.75
C GLY A 177 -6.21 12.66 -10.58
#